data_AF-A0A2E4HLR8-F1
#
_entry.id   AF-A0A2E4HLR8-F1
#
_cell.length_a   1.000
_cell.length_b   1.000
_cell.length_c   1.000
_cell.angle_alpha   90.00
_cell.angle_beta   90.00
_cell.angle_gamma   90.00
#
_symmetry.space_group_name_H-M   'P 1'
#
loop_
_entity.id
_entity.type
_entity.pdbx_description
1 polymer ?
#
loop_
_entity_poly.entity_id
_entity_poly.type
_entity_poly.pdbx_seq_one_letter_code
_entity_poly.pdbx_strand_id
1 'polypeptide(L)'
;METKVMLAREYVEGMVIPSSENCSQPPVGWVCEEKYDGYRCIYLAKKRILVSRANKIYEGTPEWFKLAMPPNEDLDGELWAGRGNFQSMGVVRRKPLKGITRDKEWIPIKYVVYDLPNRNISFKERKIELKKIIDKNNLRWSIVRETLPPPFNTIDCPIIYSQQTVIQSTEHLNKMYQDIIKNGGEGLMLKEPKSLYEDKRSYNMLKLKPSFDEEGIIVDYKMGKNKYTGLLGGFVCKPLINMNHYHIIDNKESHEFTISGMDDTVRKDYKVSHPIGSVISYTHNGKTNLGKPRFARYIRKRDDIIIKDNDVSITNKNKNNKEIVCSIINIFKELYEYEKINNEIYKANTYLKAISGLKKINHDIELTEENIKNINGIGKSTYDKINEIITTGSCNLYEKIKNIQDPRKLFINIHGIGPKKANELVKMGHKTIQDLKNITDENTLTTSQRIGIKYYEDIKQEIPRGEIKKHEELLKYTLNKIDKNAELTIAGSYRRNKETSGDIDVLLKAEDNSTYDRFIKRLKYIVYLIEDIAYGRKKYNGISRIGRNGIGRRIDIMYTKPSEYPFAILYFTGSDDFNKMMRKSILEKGMTINEYSLKDGETKQPINHVFREEKDIFNYLKIEYIEPWQRL
;
A
#
# COMPACT_ATOMS: atom_id res chain seq x y z
N MET A 1 -28.30 -47.61 -18.56
CA MET A 1 -28.95 -46.99 -17.38
C MET A 1 -28.11 -45.82 -16.98
N GLU A 2 -28.49 -44.63 -17.42
CA GLU A 2 -27.77 -43.40 -17.12
C GLU A 2 -28.28 -42.84 -15.80
N THR A 3 -27.38 -42.59 -14.85
CA THR A 3 -27.73 -41.83 -13.66
C THR A 3 -27.97 -40.38 -14.05
N LYS A 4 -29.08 -39.82 -13.54
CA LYS A 4 -29.37 -38.39 -13.73
C LYS A 4 -28.42 -37.58 -12.86
N VAL A 5 -27.65 -36.68 -13.47
CA VAL A 5 -26.70 -35.84 -12.75
C VAL A 5 -26.87 -34.39 -13.13
N MET A 6 -27.35 -33.60 -12.18
CA MET A 6 -27.40 -32.15 -12.32
C MET A 6 -25.99 -31.58 -12.28
N LEU A 7 -25.65 -30.71 -13.23
CA LEU A 7 -24.34 -30.08 -13.32
C LEU A 7 -24.44 -28.57 -13.11
N ALA A 8 -23.48 -28.00 -12.38
CA ALA A 8 -23.50 -26.59 -12.05
C ALA A 8 -22.93 -25.68 -13.15
N ARG A 9 -23.48 -24.47 -13.27
CA ARG A 9 -22.89 -23.32 -13.98
C ARG A 9 -22.02 -22.47 -13.04
N GLU A 10 -21.23 -21.57 -13.59
CA GLU A 10 -20.43 -20.61 -12.79
C GLU A 10 -21.32 -19.46 -12.35
N TYR A 11 -21.22 -19.09 -11.06
CA TYR A 11 -21.83 -17.89 -10.53
C TYR A 11 -20.91 -16.70 -10.80
N VAL A 12 -21.47 -15.61 -11.31
CA VAL A 12 -20.80 -14.31 -11.46
C VAL A 12 -21.68 -13.26 -10.79
N GLU A 13 -21.08 -12.35 -10.05
CA GLU A 13 -21.82 -11.26 -9.40
C GLU A 13 -22.59 -10.44 -10.45
N GLY A 14 -23.85 -10.14 -10.16
CA GLY A 14 -24.75 -9.46 -11.09
C GLY A 14 -25.26 -10.30 -12.26
N MET A 15 -25.00 -11.62 -12.30
CA MET A 15 -25.54 -12.47 -13.36
C MET A 15 -27.07 -12.50 -13.33
N VAL A 16 -27.67 -12.40 -14.52
CA VAL A 16 -29.11 -12.57 -14.72
C VAL A 16 -29.32 -13.94 -15.34
N ILE A 17 -30.10 -14.80 -14.68
CA ILE A 17 -30.51 -16.10 -15.26
C ILE A 17 -31.79 -15.94 -16.06
N PRO A 18 -31.97 -16.72 -17.14
CA PRO A 18 -33.22 -16.74 -17.89
C PRO A 18 -34.40 -16.99 -16.95
N SER A 19 -35.36 -16.08 -16.92
CA SER A 19 -36.55 -16.20 -16.09
C SER A 19 -37.41 -17.36 -16.58
N SER A 20 -37.46 -18.45 -15.83
CA SER A 20 -38.61 -19.35 -15.83
C SER A 20 -39.64 -18.82 -14.82
N GLU A 21 -40.93 -18.99 -15.09
CA GLU A 21 -42.09 -18.37 -14.42
C GLU A 21 -42.15 -18.45 -12.87
N ASN A 22 -41.19 -19.05 -12.18
CA ASN A 22 -41.19 -19.21 -10.72
C ASN A 22 -39.81 -19.11 -10.03
N CYS A 23 -38.74 -18.72 -10.71
CA CYS A 23 -37.39 -18.71 -10.12
C CYS A 23 -36.93 -17.32 -9.70
N SER A 24 -36.39 -17.23 -8.48
CA SER A 24 -35.74 -16.02 -7.97
C SER A 24 -34.38 -15.80 -8.63
N GLN A 25 -33.98 -14.55 -8.85
CA GLN A 25 -32.63 -14.24 -9.33
C GLN A 25 -31.60 -14.49 -8.21
N PRO A 26 -30.43 -15.08 -8.53
CA PRO A 26 -29.39 -15.29 -7.53
C PRO A 26 -28.73 -13.96 -7.12
N PRO A 27 -28.12 -13.88 -5.92
CA PRO A 27 -27.97 -14.95 -4.95
C PRO A 27 -29.01 -14.93 -3.83
N VAL A 28 -29.74 -13.82 -3.64
CA VAL A 28 -30.61 -13.64 -2.46
C VAL A 28 -31.81 -14.59 -2.52
N GLY A 29 -32.08 -15.28 -1.41
CA GLY A 29 -33.13 -16.30 -1.31
C GLY A 29 -32.72 -17.69 -1.78
N TRP A 30 -31.56 -17.84 -2.44
CA TRP A 30 -31.04 -19.15 -2.84
C TRP A 30 -30.45 -19.92 -1.65
N VAL A 31 -30.38 -21.24 -1.78
CA VAL A 31 -29.72 -22.09 -0.78
C VAL A 31 -28.24 -22.24 -1.14
N CYS A 32 -27.34 -21.92 -0.23
CA CYS A 32 -25.90 -22.16 -0.38
C CYS A 32 -25.42 -23.33 0.47
N GLU A 33 -24.40 -24.04 -0.02
CA GLU A 33 -23.63 -25.04 0.71
C GLU A 33 -22.14 -24.98 0.32
N GLU A 34 -21.27 -25.61 1.11
CA GLU A 34 -19.85 -25.73 0.75
C GLU A 34 -19.70 -26.53 -0.55
N LYS A 35 -18.82 -26.03 -1.41
CA LYS A 35 -18.30 -26.82 -2.51
C LYS A 35 -17.12 -27.65 -2.01
N TYR A 36 -17.34 -28.95 -1.90
CA TYR A 36 -16.29 -29.90 -1.56
C TYR A 36 -15.34 -30.15 -2.74
N ASP A 37 -14.14 -30.61 -2.42
CA ASP A 37 -13.02 -30.91 -3.34
C ASP A 37 -12.77 -32.42 -3.47
N GLY A 38 -13.84 -33.20 -3.58
CA GLY A 38 -13.81 -34.66 -3.64
C GLY A 38 -14.22 -35.26 -4.99
N TYR A 39 -14.68 -36.51 -4.95
CA TYR A 39 -15.18 -37.24 -6.12
C TYR A 39 -16.71 -37.29 -6.18
N ARG A 40 -17.23 -36.61 -7.20
CA ARG A 40 -18.52 -36.84 -7.89
C ARG A 40 -19.18 -38.19 -7.60
N CYS A 41 -20.20 -38.35 -6.77
CA CYS A 41 -20.78 -39.68 -6.52
C CYS A 41 -22.32 -39.70 -6.39
N ILE A 42 -22.95 -40.68 -7.05
CA ILE A 42 -24.35 -41.05 -6.86
C ILE A 42 -24.39 -42.44 -6.21
N TYR A 43 -25.15 -42.57 -5.13
CA TYR A 43 -25.46 -43.86 -4.53
C TYR A 43 -26.77 -44.40 -5.10
N LEU A 44 -26.76 -45.64 -5.57
CA LEU A 44 -27.92 -46.34 -6.10
C LEU A 44 -28.36 -47.44 -5.13
N ALA A 45 -29.43 -47.17 -4.38
CA ALA A 45 -29.87 -47.98 -3.24
C ALA A 45 -30.23 -49.41 -3.63
N LYS A 46 -31.02 -49.57 -4.71
CA LYS A 46 -31.44 -50.89 -5.22
C LYS A 46 -30.27 -51.82 -5.56
N LYS A 47 -29.14 -51.25 -5.98
CA LYS A 47 -27.93 -52.00 -6.37
C LYS A 47 -26.84 -51.97 -5.29
N ARG A 48 -26.98 -51.12 -4.27
CA ARG A 48 -25.99 -50.85 -3.23
C ARG A 48 -24.60 -50.50 -3.79
N ILE A 49 -24.57 -49.68 -4.84
CA ILE A 49 -23.33 -49.24 -5.50
C ILE A 49 -23.19 -47.73 -5.49
N LEU A 50 -21.93 -47.27 -5.52
CA LEU A 50 -21.54 -45.90 -5.74
C LEU A 50 -21.05 -45.75 -7.18
N VAL A 51 -21.58 -44.76 -7.90
CA VAL A 51 -21.21 -44.48 -9.29
C VAL A 51 -20.76 -43.03 -9.45
N SER A 52 -19.77 -42.81 -10.29
CA SER A 52 -19.33 -41.48 -10.68
C SER A 52 -20.34 -40.81 -11.61
N ARG A 53 -20.20 -39.49 -11.79
CA ARG A 53 -20.97 -38.72 -12.79
C ARG A 53 -20.89 -39.23 -14.23
N ALA A 54 -19.87 -40.03 -14.55
CA ALA A 54 -19.67 -40.65 -15.86
C ALA A 54 -20.17 -42.10 -15.89
N ASN A 55 -21.06 -42.48 -14.97
CA ASN A 55 -21.61 -43.82 -14.79
C ASN A 55 -20.57 -44.93 -14.53
N LYS A 56 -19.34 -44.57 -14.15
CA LYS A 56 -18.31 -45.56 -13.73
C LYS A 56 -18.52 -45.95 -12.27
N ILE A 57 -18.55 -47.25 -11.99
CA ILE A 57 -18.70 -47.80 -10.64
C ILE A 57 -17.40 -47.60 -9.85
N TYR A 58 -17.51 -47.19 -8.59
CA TYR A 58 -16.39 -47.22 -7.64
C TYR A 58 -16.22 -48.65 -7.10
N GLU A 59 -15.63 -49.52 -7.93
CA GLU A 59 -15.48 -50.97 -7.66
C GLU A 59 -14.78 -51.28 -6.33
N GLY A 60 -13.86 -50.41 -5.89
CA GLY A 60 -13.11 -50.56 -4.64
C GLY A 60 -13.84 -50.16 -3.37
N THR A 61 -15.15 -49.88 -3.43
CA THR A 61 -15.95 -49.51 -2.24
C THR A 61 -16.09 -50.72 -1.30
N PRO A 62 -15.64 -50.63 -0.03
CA PRO A 62 -15.76 -51.73 0.93
C PRO A 62 -17.20 -52.04 1.31
N GLU A 63 -17.47 -53.28 1.72
CA GLU A 63 -18.80 -53.70 2.13
C GLU A 63 -19.32 -52.94 3.36
N TRP A 64 -18.46 -52.63 4.33
CA TRP A 64 -18.86 -51.82 5.49
C TRP A 64 -19.36 -50.43 5.08
N PHE A 65 -18.75 -49.82 4.05
CA PHE A 65 -19.12 -48.50 3.55
C PHE A 65 -20.47 -48.57 2.81
N LYS A 66 -20.71 -49.65 2.05
CA LYS A 66 -22.01 -49.92 1.41
C LYS A 66 -23.10 -50.22 2.44
N LEU A 67 -22.78 -50.88 3.54
CA LEU A 67 -23.72 -51.15 4.65
C LEU A 67 -24.15 -49.88 5.37
N ALA A 68 -23.31 -48.84 5.39
CA ALA A 68 -23.67 -47.53 5.95
C ALA A 68 -24.76 -46.80 5.16
N MET A 69 -24.90 -47.07 3.87
CA MET A 69 -25.83 -46.39 2.96
C MET A 69 -27.30 -46.73 3.24
N PRO A 70 -28.24 -45.78 3.06
CA PRO A 70 -29.64 -46.08 3.27
C PRO A 70 -30.12 -47.16 2.30
N PRO A 71 -31.03 -48.04 2.72
CA PRO A 71 -31.41 -49.20 1.92
C PRO A 71 -32.29 -48.85 0.70
N ASN A 72 -33.02 -47.73 0.75
CA ASN A 72 -34.13 -47.46 -0.18
C ASN A 72 -34.03 -46.11 -0.92
N GLU A 73 -33.01 -45.30 -0.65
CA GLU A 73 -32.94 -43.94 -1.16
C GLU A 73 -31.67 -43.73 -1.96
N ASP A 74 -31.83 -43.35 -3.23
CA ASP A 74 -30.71 -42.89 -4.06
C ASP A 74 -30.28 -41.51 -3.56
N LEU A 75 -28.98 -41.33 -3.39
CA LEU A 75 -28.41 -40.09 -2.85
C LEU A 75 -27.45 -39.50 -3.85
N ASP A 76 -27.43 -38.16 -3.94
CA ASP A 76 -26.45 -37.41 -4.69
C ASP A 76 -25.50 -36.67 -3.73
N GLY A 77 -24.21 -36.86 -3.92
CA GLY A 77 -23.20 -36.43 -2.98
C GLY A 77 -21.77 -36.48 -3.51
N GLU A 78 -20.82 -36.30 -2.62
CA GLU A 78 -19.40 -36.30 -2.94
C GLU A 78 -18.62 -37.13 -1.93
N LEU A 79 -17.75 -38.01 -2.44
CA LEU A 79 -16.78 -38.72 -1.61
C LEU A 79 -15.65 -37.75 -1.26
N TRP A 80 -15.37 -37.55 0.02
CA TRP A 80 -14.52 -36.47 0.51
C TRP A 80 -13.71 -36.89 1.75
N ALA A 81 -12.42 -36.52 1.81
CA ALA A 81 -11.49 -36.87 2.89
C ALA A 81 -11.13 -35.66 3.80
N GLY A 82 -11.94 -34.61 3.76
CA GLY A 82 -11.61 -33.34 4.41
C GLY A 82 -10.83 -32.39 3.52
N ARG A 83 -10.75 -31.12 3.95
CA ARG A 83 -10.11 -30.03 3.21
C ARG A 83 -8.61 -30.30 3.03
N GLY A 84 -8.09 -30.03 1.84
CA GLY A 84 -6.66 -30.19 1.52
C GLY A 84 -6.22 -31.65 1.33
N ASN A 85 -7.11 -32.62 1.54
CA ASN A 85 -6.77 -34.05 1.47
C ASN A 85 -7.12 -34.71 0.12
N PHE A 86 -7.37 -33.94 -0.94
CA PHE A 86 -7.73 -34.50 -2.25
C PHE A 86 -6.74 -35.54 -2.79
N GLN A 87 -5.44 -35.41 -2.49
CA GLN A 87 -4.45 -36.42 -2.92
C GLN A 87 -4.72 -37.81 -2.30
N SER A 88 -5.21 -37.87 -1.07
CA SER A 88 -5.58 -39.12 -0.39
C SER A 88 -6.81 -39.80 -1.03
N MET A 89 -7.64 -39.05 -1.76
CA MET A 89 -8.80 -39.58 -2.48
C MET A 89 -8.44 -40.54 -3.62
N GLY A 90 -7.15 -40.74 -3.93
CA GLY A 90 -6.71 -41.77 -4.87
C GLY A 90 -7.29 -43.15 -4.59
N VAL A 91 -7.55 -43.48 -3.31
CA VAL A 91 -8.13 -44.77 -2.88
C VAL A 91 -9.46 -45.09 -3.56
N VAL A 92 -10.37 -44.13 -3.74
CA VAL A 92 -11.73 -44.42 -4.23
C VAL A 92 -11.77 -44.88 -5.69
N ARG A 93 -10.72 -44.54 -6.46
CA ARG A 93 -10.59 -44.93 -7.88
C ARG A 93 -9.86 -46.25 -8.08
N ARG A 94 -9.24 -46.80 -7.03
CA ARG A 94 -8.47 -48.05 -7.14
C ARG A 94 -9.44 -49.21 -7.31
N LYS A 95 -9.15 -50.07 -8.28
CA LYS A 95 -9.85 -51.34 -8.41
C LYS A 95 -9.42 -52.30 -7.30
N PRO A 96 -10.31 -53.18 -6.83
CA PRO A 96 -9.95 -54.25 -5.92
C PRO A 96 -8.92 -55.17 -6.60
N LEU A 97 -7.84 -55.49 -5.88
CA LEU A 97 -6.86 -56.49 -6.31
C LEU A 97 -7.17 -57.81 -5.60
N LYS A 98 -7.03 -58.93 -6.32
CA LYS A 98 -7.33 -60.26 -5.78
C LYS A 98 -6.46 -60.52 -4.54
N GLY A 99 -7.10 -60.77 -3.39
CA GLY A 99 -6.42 -61.07 -2.12
C GLY A 99 -5.93 -59.88 -1.30
N ILE A 100 -6.14 -58.63 -1.74
CA ILE A 100 -5.72 -57.42 -1.00
C ILE A 100 -6.96 -56.57 -0.67
N THR A 101 -7.32 -56.48 0.60
CA THR A 101 -8.37 -55.57 1.09
C THR A 101 -7.75 -54.25 1.54
N ARG A 102 -8.31 -53.13 1.06
CA ARG A 102 -7.88 -51.76 1.41
C ARG A 102 -8.94 -51.03 2.22
N ASP A 103 -9.76 -51.80 2.93
CA ASP A 103 -10.97 -51.32 3.58
C ASP A 103 -10.69 -50.25 4.64
N LYS A 104 -9.52 -50.33 5.29
CA LYS A 104 -9.05 -49.33 6.26
C LYS A 104 -8.68 -47.99 5.61
N GLU A 105 -8.23 -47.97 4.35
CA GLU A 105 -7.93 -46.72 3.62
C GLU A 105 -9.20 -45.90 3.36
N TRP A 106 -10.39 -46.50 3.47
CA TRP A 106 -11.68 -45.80 3.33
C TRP A 106 -12.20 -45.18 4.62
N ILE A 107 -11.61 -45.47 5.79
CA ILE A 107 -12.02 -44.89 7.09
C ILE A 107 -12.08 -43.35 7.08
N PRO A 108 -11.09 -42.61 6.53
CA PRO A 108 -11.14 -41.15 6.49
C PRO A 108 -12.13 -40.60 5.44
N ILE A 109 -12.65 -41.45 4.54
CA ILE A 109 -13.55 -41.03 3.48
C ILE A 109 -14.96 -40.86 4.05
N LYS A 110 -15.57 -39.73 3.73
CA LYS A 110 -16.96 -39.43 4.01
C LYS A 110 -17.75 -39.32 2.71
N TYR A 111 -19.01 -39.70 2.73
CA TYR A 111 -19.95 -39.43 1.65
C TYR A 111 -20.82 -38.24 2.05
N VAL A 112 -20.45 -37.06 1.57
CA VAL A 112 -21.15 -35.82 1.87
C VAL A 112 -22.31 -35.65 0.90
N VAL A 113 -23.54 -35.75 1.39
CA VAL A 113 -24.75 -35.79 0.56
C VAL A 113 -25.51 -34.47 0.63
N TYR A 114 -26.09 -34.08 -0.50
CA TYR A 114 -26.73 -32.77 -0.63
C TYR A 114 -27.98 -32.71 -1.50
N ASP A 115 -28.37 -33.79 -2.18
CA ASP A 115 -29.63 -33.83 -2.92
C ASP A 115 -30.20 -35.26 -3.07
N LEU A 116 -31.46 -35.34 -3.49
CA LEU A 116 -32.22 -36.56 -3.79
C LEU A 116 -32.59 -36.59 -5.29
N PRO A 117 -31.80 -37.24 -6.15
CA PRO A 117 -31.90 -37.10 -7.62
C PRO A 117 -33.21 -37.66 -8.22
N ASN A 118 -33.90 -38.54 -7.50
CA ASN A 118 -35.13 -39.20 -7.98
C ASN A 118 -36.43 -38.58 -7.42
N ARG A 119 -36.35 -37.53 -6.60
CA ARG A 119 -37.53 -36.88 -6.02
C ARG A 119 -37.99 -35.74 -6.93
N ASN A 120 -39.20 -35.85 -7.48
CA ASN A 120 -39.77 -34.84 -8.37
C ASN A 120 -40.53 -33.75 -7.58
N ILE A 121 -39.84 -33.12 -6.63
CA ILE A 121 -40.34 -32.03 -5.77
C ILE A 121 -39.31 -30.90 -5.73
N SER A 122 -39.66 -29.74 -5.16
CA SER A 122 -38.75 -28.59 -5.11
C SER A 122 -37.49 -28.88 -4.28
N PHE A 123 -36.38 -28.20 -4.60
CA PHE A 123 -35.12 -28.39 -3.85
C PHE A 123 -35.28 -28.11 -2.34
N LYS A 124 -36.10 -27.13 -1.97
CA LYS A 124 -36.43 -26.81 -0.57
C LYS A 124 -37.05 -28.01 0.15
N GLU A 125 -37.95 -28.73 -0.52
CA GLU A 125 -38.58 -29.93 0.03
C GLU A 125 -37.60 -31.12 0.05
N ARG A 126 -36.85 -31.34 -1.04
CA ARG A 126 -35.81 -32.39 -1.11
C ARG A 126 -34.78 -32.25 0.01
N LYS A 127 -34.36 -31.03 0.33
CA LYS A 127 -33.44 -30.74 1.44
C LYS A 127 -33.99 -31.20 2.79
N ILE A 128 -35.27 -30.92 3.06
CA ILE A 128 -35.94 -31.32 4.32
C ILE A 128 -36.06 -32.84 4.40
N GLU A 129 -36.47 -33.50 3.31
CA GLU A 129 -36.54 -34.96 3.24
C GLU A 129 -35.16 -35.61 3.41
N LEU A 130 -34.14 -35.08 2.73
CA LEU A 130 -32.76 -35.57 2.82
C LEU A 130 -32.27 -35.55 4.25
N LYS A 131 -32.49 -34.45 4.99
CA LYS A 131 -32.07 -34.35 6.39
C LYS A 131 -32.72 -35.45 7.25
N LYS A 132 -34.04 -35.68 7.07
CA LYS A 132 -34.76 -36.76 7.78
C LYS A 132 -34.21 -38.14 7.44
N ILE A 133 -33.92 -38.40 6.16
CA ILE A 133 -33.34 -39.67 5.69
C ILE A 133 -31.98 -39.89 6.36
N ILE A 134 -31.11 -38.87 6.40
CA ILE A 134 -29.77 -38.99 7.00
C ILE A 134 -29.83 -39.16 8.52
N ASP A 135 -30.71 -38.45 9.22
CA ASP A 135 -30.87 -38.61 10.67
C ASP A 135 -31.32 -40.02 11.02
N LYS A 136 -32.34 -40.55 10.31
CA LYS A 136 -32.78 -41.94 10.46
C LYS A 136 -31.69 -42.94 10.09
N ASN A 137 -30.92 -42.65 9.04
CA ASN A 137 -29.81 -43.49 8.60
C ASN A 137 -28.70 -43.57 9.65
N ASN A 138 -28.36 -42.45 10.30
CA ASN A 138 -27.36 -42.39 11.36
C ASN A 138 -27.76 -43.22 12.59
N LEU A 139 -29.04 -43.18 12.96
CA LEU A 139 -29.58 -44.07 14.00
C LEU A 139 -29.45 -45.54 13.59
N ARG A 140 -29.82 -45.90 12.36
CA ARG A 140 -29.64 -47.27 11.85
C ARG A 140 -28.15 -47.68 11.85
N TRP A 141 -27.24 -46.78 11.47
CA TRP A 141 -25.80 -47.08 11.46
C TRP A 141 -25.28 -47.44 12.85
N SER A 142 -25.79 -46.81 13.91
CA SER A 142 -25.39 -47.14 15.29
C SER A 142 -25.61 -48.61 15.65
N ILE A 143 -26.64 -49.24 15.08
CA ILE A 143 -26.95 -50.67 15.26
C ILE A 143 -26.15 -51.52 14.26
N VAL A 144 -26.14 -51.13 12.98
CA VAL A 144 -25.48 -51.92 11.93
C VAL A 144 -23.98 -52.05 12.19
N ARG A 145 -23.31 -50.99 12.68
CA ARG A 145 -21.87 -51.01 12.91
C ARG A 145 -21.46 -52.02 13.98
N GLU A 146 -22.31 -52.31 14.97
CA GLU A 146 -22.00 -53.29 16.02
C GLU A 146 -21.80 -54.70 15.47
N THR A 147 -22.36 -55.01 14.29
CA THR A 147 -22.19 -56.30 13.60
C THR A 147 -20.87 -56.42 12.83
N LEU A 148 -20.08 -55.34 12.73
CA LEU A 148 -18.85 -55.29 11.95
C LEU A 148 -17.61 -55.61 12.81
N PRO A 149 -16.53 -56.14 12.21
CA PRO A 149 -15.28 -56.34 12.94
C PRO A 149 -14.56 -55.00 13.23
N PRO A 150 -13.73 -54.93 14.29
CA PRO A 150 -12.85 -53.78 14.51
C PRO A 150 -11.91 -53.50 13.31
N PRO A 151 -11.65 -52.23 12.96
CA PRO A 151 -12.08 -51.00 13.65
C PRO A 151 -13.48 -50.50 13.25
N PHE A 152 -14.17 -51.16 12.32
CA PHE A 152 -15.39 -50.64 11.68
C PHE A 152 -16.63 -50.61 12.59
N ASN A 153 -16.60 -51.29 13.74
CA ASN A 153 -17.66 -51.19 14.74
C ASN A 153 -17.64 -49.88 15.55
N THR A 154 -16.53 -49.16 15.55
CA THR A 154 -16.36 -47.93 16.34
C THR A 154 -16.44 -46.65 15.49
N ILE A 155 -16.47 -46.77 14.17
CA ILE A 155 -16.47 -45.59 13.30
C ILE A 155 -17.84 -44.90 13.28
N ASP A 156 -17.80 -43.57 13.20
CA ASP A 156 -18.98 -42.76 12.93
C ASP A 156 -19.53 -43.05 11.54
N CYS A 157 -20.82 -42.76 11.35
CA CYS A 157 -21.46 -42.92 10.05
C CYS A 157 -20.64 -42.16 8.98
N PRO A 158 -20.20 -42.83 7.89
CA PRO A 158 -19.45 -42.17 6.84
C PRO A 158 -20.32 -41.19 6.05
N ILE A 159 -21.65 -41.23 6.19
CA ILE A 159 -22.57 -40.37 5.45
C ILE A 159 -22.84 -39.11 6.25
N ILE A 160 -22.58 -37.97 5.62
CA ILE A 160 -22.69 -36.66 6.26
C ILE A 160 -23.64 -35.81 5.44
N TYR A 161 -24.62 -35.20 6.09
CA TYR A 161 -25.46 -34.20 5.47
C TYR A 161 -24.67 -32.91 5.25
N SER A 162 -24.60 -32.43 4.01
CA SER A 162 -24.01 -31.13 3.68
C SER A 162 -24.81 -30.02 4.33
N GLN A 163 -24.18 -29.16 5.13
CA GLN A 163 -24.87 -28.02 5.72
C GLN A 163 -25.28 -27.02 4.64
N GLN A 164 -26.55 -26.64 4.65
CA GLN A 164 -27.10 -25.74 3.64
C GLN A 164 -27.88 -24.60 4.30
N THR A 165 -27.61 -23.37 3.89
CA THR A 165 -28.13 -22.14 4.48
C THR A 165 -28.84 -21.31 3.41
N VAL A 166 -29.88 -20.56 3.78
CA VAL A 166 -30.52 -19.63 2.85
C VAL A 166 -29.76 -18.31 2.86
N ILE A 167 -29.42 -17.80 1.67
CA ILE A 167 -28.70 -16.55 1.49
C ILE A 167 -29.67 -15.40 1.77
N GLN A 168 -29.32 -14.56 2.74
CA GLN A 168 -30.16 -13.44 3.18
C GLN A 168 -29.80 -12.13 2.47
N SER A 169 -28.54 -11.95 2.09
CA SER A 169 -28.04 -10.80 1.34
C SER A 169 -26.76 -11.17 0.58
N THR A 170 -26.31 -10.31 -0.32
CA THR A 170 -25.02 -10.49 -1.02
C THR A 170 -23.85 -10.46 -0.04
N GLU A 171 -23.90 -9.63 1.00
CA GLU A 171 -22.90 -9.57 2.07
C GLU A 171 -22.87 -10.87 2.88
N HIS A 172 -24.04 -11.49 3.13
CA HIS A 172 -24.12 -12.79 3.78
C HIS A 172 -23.42 -13.87 2.93
N LEU A 173 -23.67 -13.90 1.61
CA LEU A 173 -22.97 -14.81 0.71
C LEU A 173 -21.45 -14.56 0.72
N ASN A 174 -21.03 -13.29 0.63
CA ASN A 174 -19.62 -12.92 0.63
C ASN A 174 -18.93 -13.33 1.93
N LYS A 175 -19.57 -13.13 3.09
CA LYS A 175 -19.04 -13.59 4.38
C LYS A 175 -18.88 -15.11 4.43
N MET A 176 -19.92 -15.86 4.04
CA MET A 176 -19.85 -17.32 3.98
C MET A 176 -18.74 -17.80 3.03
N TYR A 177 -18.61 -17.15 1.88
CA TYR A 177 -17.58 -17.46 0.90
C TYR A 177 -16.18 -17.24 1.48
N GLN A 178 -15.92 -16.07 2.08
CA GLN A 178 -14.63 -15.76 2.70
C GLN A 178 -14.30 -16.73 3.86
N ASP A 179 -15.28 -17.07 4.69
CA ASP A 179 -15.10 -18.04 5.78
C ASP A 179 -14.73 -19.43 5.24
N ILE A 180 -15.36 -19.89 4.15
CA ILE A 180 -15.01 -21.17 3.52
C ILE A 180 -13.60 -21.15 2.95
N ILE A 181 -13.23 -20.11 2.20
CA ILE A 181 -11.89 -19.99 1.61
C ILE A 181 -10.80 -19.88 2.68
N LYS A 182 -11.02 -19.06 3.72
CA LYS A 182 -10.09 -18.90 4.85
C LYS A 182 -9.80 -20.21 5.55
N ASN A 183 -10.79 -21.09 5.65
CA ASN A 183 -10.64 -22.40 6.27
C ASN A 183 -10.27 -23.52 5.27
N GLY A 184 -9.81 -23.17 4.06
CA GLY A 184 -9.26 -24.10 3.06
C GLY A 184 -10.28 -24.83 2.18
N GLY A 185 -11.54 -24.40 2.15
CA GLY A 185 -12.59 -24.99 1.29
C GLY A 185 -12.49 -24.54 -0.17
N GLU A 186 -13.16 -25.25 -1.09
CA GLU A 186 -13.03 -24.99 -2.54
C GLU A 186 -13.92 -23.83 -3.04
N GLY A 187 -14.96 -23.48 -2.30
CA GLY A 187 -15.94 -22.46 -2.67
C GLY A 187 -17.34 -22.81 -2.20
N LEU A 188 -18.36 -22.29 -2.87
CA LEU A 188 -19.77 -22.50 -2.55
C LEU A 188 -20.55 -23.07 -3.74
N MET A 189 -21.59 -23.82 -3.45
CA MET A 189 -22.64 -24.21 -4.39
C MET A 189 -23.91 -23.43 -4.04
N LEU A 190 -24.62 -22.89 -5.04
CA LEU A 190 -25.86 -22.15 -4.90
C LEU A 190 -26.96 -22.91 -5.63
N LYS A 191 -28.12 -23.10 -5.00
CA LYS A 191 -29.25 -23.86 -5.54
C LYS A 191 -30.55 -23.08 -5.40
N GLU A 192 -31.32 -23.04 -6.48
CA GLU A 192 -32.61 -22.36 -6.48
C GLU A 192 -33.62 -23.21 -5.66
N PRO A 193 -34.28 -22.66 -4.61
CA PRO A 193 -35.12 -23.43 -3.69
C PRO A 193 -36.35 -24.13 -4.31
N LYS A 194 -36.96 -23.54 -5.33
CA LYS A 194 -38.13 -24.05 -6.06
C LYS A 194 -37.76 -24.97 -7.24
N SER A 195 -36.48 -25.12 -7.56
CA SER A 195 -36.06 -25.91 -8.73
C SER A 195 -36.27 -27.42 -8.57
N LEU A 196 -36.64 -28.07 -9.67
CA LEU A 196 -36.60 -29.53 -9.82
C LEU A 196 -35.16 -29.99 -10.08
N TYR A 197 -34.89 -31.28 -9.80
CA TYR A 197 -33.63 -31.91 -10.17
C TYR A 197 -33.56 -32.13 -11.68
N GLU A 198 -32.51 -31.65 -12.35
CA GLU A 198 -32.39 -31.72 -13.80
C GLU A 198 -31.18 -32.55 -14.23
N ASP A 199 -31.34 -33.39 -15.26
CA ASP A 199 -30.23 -34.17 -15.83
C ASP A 199 -29.46 -33.39 -16.92
N LYS A 200 -29.01 -32.19 -16.56
CA LYS A 200 -28.25 -31.31 -17.46
C LYS A 200 -27.44 -30.30 -16.67
N ARG A 201 -26.64 -29.50 -17.39
CA ARG A 201 -26.04 -28.29 -16.83
C ARG A 201 -27.10 -27.21 -16.63
N SER A 202 -27.45 -26.96 -15.38
CA SER A 202 -28.60 -26.15 -14.98
C SER A 202 -28.24 -24.72 -14.62
N TYR A 203 -29.15 -23.78 -14.88
CA TYR A 203 -29.10 -22.42 -14.29
C TYR A 203 -29.55 -22.42 -12.84
N ASN A 204 -30.25 -23.45 -12.37
CA ASN A 204 -30.76 -23.58 -11.00
C ASN A 204 -29.70 -24.13 -10.02
N MET A 205 -28.51 -24.48 -10.51
CA MET A 205 -27.38 -24.86 -9.68
C MET A 205 -26.12 -24.16 -10.16
N LEU A 206 -25.56 -23.32 -9.30
CA LEU A 206 -24.40 -22.50 -9.59
C LEU A 206 -23.25 -22.86 -8.64
N LYS A 207 -22.02 -22.60 -9.06
CA LYS A 207 -20.82 -22.77 -8.25
C LYS A 207 -20.06 -21.44 -8.21
N LEU A 208 -19.76 -20.98 -7.00
CA LEU A 208 -18.91 -19.83 -6.73
C LEU A 208 -17.56 -20.36 -6.25
N LYS A 209 -16.51 -20.12 -7.04
CA LYS A 209 -15.14 -20.56 -6.75
C LYS A 209 -14.21 -19.37 -6.78
N PRO A 210 -13.05 -19.44 -6.11
CA PRO A 210 -12.01 -18.46 -6.34
C PRO A 210 -11.57 -18.54 -7.81
N SER A 211 -11.80 -17.45 -8.52
CA SER A 211 -11.07 -17.12 -9.74
C SER A 211 -9.95 -16.20 -9.30
N PHE A 212 -8.72 -16.68 -9.44
CA PHE A 212 -7.55 -15.82 -9.29
C PHE A 212 -7.15 -15.39 -10.69
N ASP A 213 -7.01 -14.09 -10.86
CA ASP A 213 -6.53 -13.50 -12.08
C ASP A 213 -5.06 -13.16 -11.84
N GLU A 214 -4.18 -13.76 -12.63
CA GLU A 214 -2.74 -13.56 -12.57
C GLU A 214 -2.21 -13.25 -13.97
N GLU A 215 -0.96 -12.82 -14.02
CA GLU A 215 -0.27 -12.53 -15.27
C GLU A 215 0.83 -13.54 -15.56
N GLY A 216 1.03 -13.80 -16.85
CA GLY A 216 2.00 -14.77 -17.33
C GLY A 216 2.64 -14.27 -18.61
N ILE A 217 3.88 -14.69 -18.84
CA ILE A 217 4.59 -14.45 -20.10
C ILE A 217 4.54 -15.70 -20.97
N ILE A 218 4.25 -15.53 -22.25
CA ILE A 218 4.28 -16.62 -23.23
C ILE A 218 5.73 -16.99 -23.51
N VAL A 219 6.09 -18.25 -23.28
CA VAL A 219 7.44 -18.78 -23.51
C VAL A 219 7.50 -19.79 -24.66
N ASP A 220 6.37 -20.45 -24.99
CA ASP A 220 6.28 -21.38 -26.12
C ASP A 220 4.81 -21.60 -26.57
N TYR A 221 4.60 -22.37 -27.63
CA TYR A 221 3.31 -22.69 -28.21
C TYR A 221 3.02 -24.19 -28.24
N LYS A 222 1.79 -24.55 -27.91
CA LYS A 222 1.29 -25.93 -28.04
C LYS A 222 0.29 -26.02 -29.18
N MET A 223 0.58 -26.84 -30.19
CA MET A 223 -0.30 -27.03 -31.35
C MET A 223 -1.58 -27.81 -30.99
N GLY A 224 -2.68 -27.45 -31.67
CA GLY A 224 -3.99 -28.06 -31.50
C GLY A 224 -4.07 -29.47 -32.08
N LYS A 225 -5.07 -30.23 -31.61
CA LYS A 225 -5.42 -31.56 -32.11
C LYS A 225 -6.86 -31.57 -32.62
N ASN A 226 -7.23 -32.55 -33.45
CA ASN A 226 -8.58 -32.71 -34.01
C ASN A 226 -9.02 -31.48 -34.82
N LYS A 227 -10.15 -30.85 -34.47
CA LYS A 227 -10.67 -29.64 -35.14
C LYS A 227 -9.73 -28.43 -35.14
N TYR A 228 -8.66 -28.45 -34.34
CA TYR A 228 -7.64 -27.39 -34.29
C TYR A 228 -6.28 -27.84 -34.82
N THR A 229 -6.23 -28.91 -35.63
CA THR A 229 -4.99 -29.35 -36.27
C THR A 229 -4.45 -28.24 -37.18
N GLY A 230 -3.16 -27.92 -37.06
CA GLY A 230 -2.52 -26.80 -37.77
C GLY A 230 -2.73 -25.42 -37.13
N LEU A 231 -3.55 -25.31 -36.08
CA LEU A 231 -3.82 -24.07 -35.35
C LEU A 231 -3.24 -24.13 -33.92
N LEU A 232 -3.16 -22.99 -33.24
CA LEU A 232 -2.76 -22.96 -31.83
C LEU A 232 -3.72 -23.77 -30.97
N GLY A 233 -3.19 -24.67 -30.15
CA GLY A 233 -3.93 -25.42 -29.14
C GLY A 233 -3.94 -24.71 -27.78
N GLY A 234 -2.78 -24.18 -27.37
CA GLY A 234 -2.59 -23.45 -26.12
C GLY A 234 -1.27 -22.66 -26.09
N PHE A 235 -1.20 -21.62 -25.27
CA PHE A 235 0.06 -20.95 -24.95
C PHE A 235 0.77 -21.69 -23.81
N VAL A 236 2.08 -21.86 -23.91
CA VAL A 236 2.93 -22.32 -22.80
C VAL A 236 3.50 -21.07 -22.13
N CYS A 237 3.29 -20.94 -20.83
CA CYS A 237 3.56 -19.72 -20.09
C CYS A 237 4.32 -19.98 -18.79
N LYS A 238 5.08 -18.98 -18.35
CA LYS A 238 5.60 -18.86 -16.98
C LYS A 238 4.82 -17.79 -16.21
N PRO A 239 4.51 -18.01 -14.92
CA PRO A 239 3.84 -17.00 -14.12
C PRO A 239 4.71 -15.75 -13.96
N LEU A 240 4.05 -14.61 -13.77
CA LEU A 240 4.69 -13.37 -13.39
C LEU A 240 4.44 -13.11 -11.90
N ILE A 241 5.48 -12.70 -11.19
CA ILE A 241 5.38 -12.26 -9.79
C ILE A 241 5.21 -10.74 -9.82
N ASN A 242 4.07 -10.27 -9.32
CA ASN A 242 3.77 -8.85 -9.25
C ASN A 242 4.62 -8.19 -8.14
N MET A 243 5.53 -7.30 -8.53
CA MET A 243 6.38 -6.50 -7.63
C MET A 243 5.81 -5.08 -7.46
N ASN A 244 4.47 -4.97 -7.49
CA ASN A 244 3.65 -3.76 -7.53
C ASN A 244 3.78 -2.88 -8.80
N HIS A 245 5.01 -2.61 -9.28
CA HIS A 245 5.27 -1.65 -10.38
C HIS A 245 5.94 -2.23 -11.61
N TYR A 246 6.36 -3.49 -11.51
CA TYR A 246 6.84 -4.31 -12.61
C TYR A 246 6.58 -5.76 -12.22
N HIS A 247 6.72 -6.63 -13.20
CA HIS A 247 6.64 -8.06 -12.98
C HIS A 247 8.02 -8.67 -13.19
N ILE A 248 8.31 -9.73 -12.44
CA ILE A 248 9.45 -10.60 -12.68
C ILE A 248 8.96 -11.95 -13.14
N ILE A 249 9.72 -12.60 -14.02
CA ILE A 249 9.40 -13.95 -14.47
C ILE A 249 9.69 -14.93 -13.34
N ASP A 250 8.70 -15.74 -12.98
CA ASP A 250 8.92 -16.90 -12.13
C ASP A 250 9.70 -17.95 -12.92
N ASN A 251 11.00 -18.03 -12.66
CA ASN A 251 11.92 -18.89 -13.39
C ASN A 251 11.85 -20.37 -12.96
N LYS A 252 10.99 -20.74 -12.01
CA LYS A 252 10.83 -22.14 -11.60
C LYS A 252 10.18 -22.95 -12.72
N GLU A 253 10.93 -23.89 -13.30
CA GLU A 253 10.41 -24.79 -14.34
C GLU A 253 9.17 -25.57 -13.91
N SER A 254 9.08 -25.94 -12.62
CA SER A 254 7.92 -26.62 -12.06
C SER A 254 6.62 -25.81 -12.15
N HIS A 255 6.71 -24.49 -12.36
CA HIS A 255 5.56 -23.59 -12.43
C HIS A 255 5.09 -23.35 -13.87
N GLU A 256 5.82 -23.80 -14.89
CA GLU A 256 5.42 -23.68 -16.29
C GLU A 256 4.10 -24.41 -16.56
N PHE A 257 3.21 -23.78 -17.32
CA PHE A 257 1.85 -24.27 -17.54
C PHE A 257 1.33 -23.92 -18.92
N THR A 258 0.32 -24.69 -19.37
CA THR A 258 -0.36 -24.43 -20.63
C THR A 258 -1.71 -23.77 -20.38
N ILE A 259 -1.99 -22.69 -21.09
CA ILE A 259 -3.24 -21.96 -21.06
C ILE A 259 -4.06 -22.27 -22.32
N SER A 260 -5.37 -22.41 -22.14
CA SER A 260 -6.36 -22.55 -23.23
C SER A 260 -7.43 -21.45 -23.12
N GLY A 261 -8.47 -21.46 -23.97
CA GLY A 261 -9.59 -20.51 -23.87
C GLY A 261 -9.55 -19.34 -24.86
N MET A 262 -8.55 -19.29 -25.75
CA MET A 262 -8.50 -18.34 -26.85
C MET A 262 -9.56 -18.65 -27.91
N ASP A 263 -10.08 -17.61 -28.56
CA ASP A 263 -10.99 -17.70 -29.71
C ASP A 263 -10.26 -18.12 -31.00
N ASP A 264 -11.03 -18.35 -32.07
CA ASP A 264 -10.50 -18.83 -33.34
C ASP A 264 -9.67 -17.77 -34.09
N THR A 265 -9.82 -16.49 -33.78
CA THR A 265 -9.00 -15.41 -34.38
C THR A 265 -7.58 -15.44 -33.82
N VAL A 266 -7.45 -15.49 -32.50
CA VAL A 266 -6.16 -15.64 -31.82
C VAL A 266 -5.49 -16.95 -32.23
N ARG A 267 -6.25 -18.04 -32.42
CA ARG A 267 -5.68 -19.34 -32.81
C ARG A 267 -5.05 -19.37 -34.19
N LYS A 268 -5.55 -18.56 -35.13
CA LYS A 268 -5.03 -18.46 -36.50
C LYS A 268 -3.78 -17.59 -36.54
N ASP A 269 -3.81 -16.43 -35.88
CA ASP A 269 -2.77 -15.41 -36.02
C ASP A 269 -1.89 -15.25 -34.77
N TYR A 270 -1.78 -16.29 -33.94
CA TYR A 270 -1.09 -16.22 -32.64
C TYR A 270 0.36 -15.76 -32.73
N LYS A 271 1.09 -16.10 -33.79
CA LYS A 271 2.50 -15.70 -33.95
C LYS A 271 2.65 -14.18 -34.12
N VAL A 272 1.65 -13.53 -34.72
CA VAL A 272 1.65 -12.08 -34.97
C VAL A 272 0.97 -11.35 -33.81
N SER A 273 -0.18 -11.83 -33.37
CA SER A 273 -0.95 -11.20 -32.29
C SER A 273 -0.31 -11.38 -30.91
N HIS A 274 0.29 -12.55 -30.66
CA HIS A 274 0.85 -12.97 -29.36
C HIS A 274 2.22 -13.67 -29.53
N PRO A 275 3.25 -12.97 -30.06
CA PRO A 275 4.60 -13.50 -30.16
C PRO A 275 5.14 -13.94 -28.78
N ILE A 276 6.12 -14.85 -28.77
CA ILE A 276 6.85 -15.23 -27.54
C ILE A 276 7.36 -13.96 -26.86
N GLY A 277 7.24 -13.89 -25.54
CA GLY A 277 7.50 -12.70 -24.74
C GLY A 277 6.25 -11.85 -24.47
N SER A 278 5.14 -12.09 -25.17
CA SER A 278 3.87 -11.38 -24.88
C SER A 278 3.36 -11.70 -23.48
N VAL A 279 2.94 -10.65 -22.77
CA VAL A 279 2.29 -10.78 -21.46
C VAL A 279 0.80 -10.96 -21.65
N ILE A 280 0.21 -11.86 -20.87
CA ILE A 280 -1.21 -12.15 -20.89
C ILE A 280 -1.75 -12.21 -19.46
N SER A 281 -3.01 -11.84 -19.28
CA SER A 281 -3.77 -12.15 -18.08
C SER A 281 -4.48 -13.49 -18.26
N TYR A 282 -4.48 -14.30 -17.21
CA TYR A 282 -5.17 -15.57 -17.17
C TYR A 282 -5.91 -15.75 -15.84
N THR A 283 -7.05 -16.44 -15.89
CA THR A 283 -7.75 -16.88 -14.68
C THR A 283 -7.32 -18.30 -14.33
N HIS A 284 -7.28 -18.66 -13.06
CA HIS A 284 -7.05 -20.04 -12.63
C HIS A 284 -7.78 -20.41 -11.32
N ASN A 285 -7.96 -21.72 -11.09
CA ASN A 285 -8.70 -22.28 -9.95
C ASN A 285 -7.73 -22.69 -8.80
N GLY A 286 -6.86 -21.77 -8.41
CA GLY A 286 -5.79 -22.01 -7.44
C GLY A 286 -4.57 -22.72 -8.05
N LYS A 287 -3.56 -22.99 -7.22
CA LYS A 287 -2.26 -23.59 -7.62
C LYS A 287 -2.13 -25.02 -7.10
N THR A 288 -1.31 -25.85 -7.75
CA THR A 288 -0.90 -27.16 -7.23
C THR A 288 0.07 -26.98 -6.05
N ASN A 289 0.39 -28.05 -5.32
CA ASN A 289 1.39 -28.00 -4.23
C ASN A 289 2.78 -27.54 -4.72
N LEU A 290 3.07 -27.70 -6.01
CA LEU A 290 4.29 -27.23 -6.66
C LEU A 290 4.11 -25.84 -7.30
N GLY A 291 3.12 -25.04 -6.90
CA GLY A 291 2.93 -23.66 -7.37
C GLY A 291 2.32 -23.49 -8.77
N LYS A 292 2.22 -24.56 -9.58
CA LYS A 292 1.63 -24.52 -10.93
C LYS A 292 0.13 -24.15 -10.95
N PRO A 293 -0.34 -23.17 -11.74
CA PRO A 293 -1.76 -22.84 -11.87
C PRO A 293 -2.64 -24.00 -12.38
N ARG A 294 -3.81 -24.20 -11.78
CA ARG A 294 -4.80 -25.23 -12.18
C ARG A 294 -5.89 -24.66 -13.09
N PHE A 295 -6.16 -25.33 -14.20
CA PHE A 295 -7.21 -24.98 -15.17
C PHE A 295 -7.10 -23.53 -15.69
N ALA A 296 -5.88 -23.09 -15.99
CA ALA A 296 -5.62 -21.74 -16.44
C ALA A 296 -6.30 -21.43 -17.79
N ARG A 297 -6.96 -20.27 -17.86
CA ARG A 297 -7.75 -19.82 -19.01
C ARG A 297 -7.35 -18.40 -19.40
N TYR A 298 -7.08 -18.23 -20.69
CA TYR A 298 -6.70 -16.96 -21.29
C TYR A 298 -7.83 -15.93 -21.12
N ILE A 299 -7.46 -14.71 -20.75
CA ILE A 299 -8.38 -13.56 -20.69
C ILE A 299 -8.06 -12.60 -21.83
N ARG A 300 -6.87 -12.01 -21.79
CA ARG A 300 -6.43 -10.96 -22.73
C ARG A 300 -4.91 -10.81 -22.74
N LYS A 301 -4.40 -10.22 -23.82
CA LYS A 301 -3.04 -9.66 -23.88
C LYS A 301 -2.92 -8.42 -22.99
N ARG A 302 -1.73 -8.20 -22.45
CA ARG A 302 -1.37 -7.07 -21.59
C ARG A 302 -0.12 -6.41 -22.15
N ASP A 303 -0.29 -5.28 -22.82
CA ASP A 303 0.83 -4.46 -23.30
C ASP A 303 1.27 -3.40 -22.28
N ASP A 304 0.54 -3.29 -21.17
CA ASP A 304 0.75 -2.34 -20.07
C ASP A 304 1.71 -2.85 -18.98
N ILE A 305 2.13 -4.11 -19.05
CA ILE A 305 2.98 -4.75 -18.03
C ILE A 305 4.45 -4.69 -18.43
N ILE A 306 5.26 -4.09 -17.56
CA ILE A 306 6.71 -4.04 -17.69
C ILE A 306 7.32 -5.24 -16.96
N ILE A 307 8.08 -6.07 -17.68
CA ILE A 307 8.89 -7.16 -17.11
C ILE A 307 10.32 -6.65 -16.90
N LYS A 308 10.90 -6.94 -15.73
CA LYS A 308 12.34 -6.75 -15.48
C LYS A 308 13.02 -8.09 -15.24
N ASP A 309 14.24 -8.25 -15.76
CA ASP A 309 15.05 -9.43 -15.50
C ASP A 309 15.43 -9.54 -14.01
N ASN A 310 15.56 -10.77 -13.53
CA ASN A 310 15.85 -11.13 -12.13
C ASN A 310 17.23 -10.65 -11.61
N ASP A 311 18.01 -9.92 -12.41
CA ASP A 311 19.39 -9.53 -12.12
C ASP A 311 19.58 -8.28 -11.26
N VAL A 312 18.50 -7.62 -10.81
CA VAL A 312 18.63 -6.46 -9.89
C VAL A 312 19.12 -6.89 -8.50
N SER A 313 18.98 -8.17 -8.14
CA SER A 313 19.51 -8.73 -6.89
C SER A 313 21.05 -8.80 -6.85
N ILE A 314 21.75 -8.69 -7.98
CA ILE A 314 23.21 -8.69 -8.06
C ILE A 314 23.78 -7.28 -7.80
N THR A 315 23.08 -6.21 -8.18
CA THR A 315 23.57 -4.83 -8.01
C THR A 315 23.76 -4.39 -6.55
N ASN A 316 23.12 -5.04 -5.58
CA ASN A 316 23.28 -4.73 -4.15
C ASN A 316 24.21 -5.72 -3.40
N LYS A 317 24.59 -6.86 -3.99
CA LYS A 317 25.51 -7.81 -3.33
C LYS A 317 26.97 -7.33 -3.25
N ASN A 318 27.37 -6.41 -4.13
CA ASN A 318 28.72 -5.84 -4.15
C ASN A 318 28.82 -4.46 -3.47
N LYS A 319 27.70 -3.91 -2.97
CA LYS A 319 27.70 -2.61 -2.27
C LYS A 319 27.90 -2.84 -0.78
N ASN A 320 28.86 -2.13 -0.19
CA ASN A 320 28.99 -2.12 1.27
C ASN A 320 27.76 -1.43 1.90
N ASN A 321 27.52 -1.68 3.20
CA ASN A 321 26.36 -1.12 3.92
C ASN A 321 26.30 0.41 3.83
N LYS A 322 27.46 1.09 3.75
CA LYS A 322 27.55 2.54 3.58
C LYS A 322 26.90 3.02 2.29
N GLU A 323 27.14 2.34 1.16
CA GLU A 323 26.54 2.70 -0.13
C GLU A 323 25.02 2.48 -0.15
N ILE A 324 24.55 1.40 0.47
CA ILE A 324 23.11 1.10 0.59
C ILE A 324 22.41 2.19 1.41
N VAL A 325 22.96 2.55 2.57
CA VAL A 325 22.44 3.62 3.43
C VAL A 325 22.44 4.97 2.70
N CYS A 326 23.49 5.28 1.94
CA CYS A 326 23.53 6.48 1.11
C CYS A 326 22.43 6.50 0.04
N SER A 327 22.18 5.36 -0.60
CA SER A 327 21.10 5.22 -1.58
C SER A 327 19.73 5.47 -0.94
N ILE A 328 19.47 4.86 0.22
CA ILE A 328 18.22 5.06 0.98
C ILE A 328 18.03 6.54 1.32
N ILE A 329 19.07 7.19 1.85
CA ILE A 329 19.02 8.62 2.20
C ILE A 329 18.69 9.48 0.99
N ASN A 330 19.31 9.22 -0.17
CA ASN A 330 19.07 10.00 -1.38
C ASN A 330 17.65 9.83 -1.91
N ILE A 331 17.14 8.59 -1.93
CA ILE A 331 15.75 8.31 -2.30
C ILE A 331 14.80 9.03 -1.34
N PHE A 332 15.04 8.94 -0.02
CA PHE A 332 14.18 9.57 0.97
C PHE A 332 14.19 11.10 0.90
N LYS A 333 15.29 11.73 0.46
CA LYS A 333 15.31 13.19 0.18
C LYS A 333 14.36 13.56 -0.95
N GLU A 334 14.35 12.80 -2.04
CA GLU A 334 13.42 13.04 -3.15
C GLU A 334 11.96 12.81 -2.75
N LEU A 335 11.70 11.78 -1.93
CA LEU A 335 10.37 11.54 -1.36
C LEU A 335 9.93 12.67 -0.42
N TYR A 336 10.85 13.16 0.42
CA TYR A 336 10.61 14.30 1.30
C TYR A 336 10.15 15.53 0.51
N GLU A 337 10.90 15.91 -0.52
CA GLU A 337 10.57 17.07 -1.35
C GLU A 337 9.23 16.88 -2.06
N TYR A 338 8.97 15.69 -2.61
CA TYR A 338 7.70 15.39 -3.27
C TYR A 338 6.49 15.52 -2.33
N GLU A 339 6.54 14.94 -1.13
CA GLU A 339 5.43 15.05 -0.17
C GLU A 339 5.24 16.51 0.30
N LYS A 340 6.35 17.23 0.50
CA LYS A 340 6.32 18.65 0.89
C LYS A 340 5.63 19.51 -0.19
N ILE A 341 5.94 19.27 -1.47
CA ILE A 341 5.32 19.94 -2.61
C ILE A 341 3.81 19.62 -2.72
N ASN A 342 3.41 18.41 -2.31
CA ASN A 342 2.00 18.03 -2.25
C ASN A 342 1.31 18.47 -0.94
N ASN A 343 1.97 19.27 -0.10
CA ASN A 343 1.46 19.77 1.17
C ASN A 343 1.20 18.68 2.23
N GLU A 344 1.84 17.52 2.09
CA GLU A 344 1.75 16.36 3.00
C GLU A 344 2.85 16.44 4.08
N ILE A 345 2.83 17.51 4.88
CA ILE A 345 3.91 17.87 5.82
C ILE A 345 4.23 16.75 6.83
N TYR A 346 3.22 16.01 7.30
CA TYR A 346 3.42 14.89 8.22
C TYR A 346 4.20 13.73 7.58
N LYS A 347 3.93 13.41 6.32
CA LYS A 347 4.65 12.37 5.57
C LYS A 347 6.07 12.83 5.25
N ALA A 348 6.22 14.08 4.80
CA ALA A 348 7.53 14.69 4.57
C ALA A 348 8.40 14.61 5.84
N ASN A 349 7.87 14.99 7.00
CA ASN A 349 8.59 14.91 8.27
C ASN A 349 8.95 13.49 8.69
N THR A 350 8.19 12.48 8.26
CA THR A 350 8.53 11.06 8.50
C THR A 350 9.83 10.68 7.77
N TYR A 351 9.98 11.10 6.51
CA TYR A 351 11.23 10.87 5.76
C TYR A 351 12.41 11.66 6.35
N LEU A 352 12.21 12.92 6.77
CA LEU A 352 13.26 13.69 7.46
C LEU A 352 13.77 13.02 8.74
N LYS A 353 12.85 12.51 9.57
CA LYS A 353 13.23 11.78 10.79
C LYS A 353 14.03 10.52 10.46
N ALA A 354 13.58 9.75 9.46
CA ALA A 354 14.29 8.57 9.01
C ALA A 354 15.69 8.89 8.46
N ILE A 355 15.83 9.95 7.64
CA ILE A 355 17.14 10.43 7.14
C ILE A 355 18.05 10.80 8.31
N SER A 356 17.56 11.55 9.29
CA SER A 356 18.34 11.96 10.47
C SER A 356 18.77 10.77 11.32
N GLY A 357 17.93 9.74 11.46
CA GLY A 357 18.28 8.48 12.12
C GLY A 357 19.36 7.71 11.35
N LEU A 358 19.16 7.53 10.04
CA LEU A 358 20.10 6.81 9.16
C LEU A 358 21.48 7.49 9.04
N LYS A 359 21.57 8.81 9.19
CA LYS A 359 22.86 9.53 9.21
C LYS A 359 23.70 9.26 10.47
N LYS A 360 23.07 8.79 11.56
CA LYS A 360 23.72 8.59 12.87
C LYS A 360 24.20 7.17 13.11
N ILE A 361 23.83 6.22 12.25
CA ILE A 361 24.19 4.81 12.43
C ILE A 361 25.67 4.60 12.09
N ASN A 362 26.32 3.67 12.80
CA ASN A 362 27.61 3.16 12.38
C ASN A 362 27.41 2.29 11.12
N HIS A 363 28.21 2.52 10.08
CA HIS A 363 28.09 1.83 8.80
C HIS A 363 28.50 0.34 8.85
N ASP A 364 29.12 -0.09 9.95
CA ASP A 364 29.46 -1.50 10.20
C ASP A 364 28.26 -2.32 10.71
N ILE A 365 27.13 -1.68 11.02
CA ILE A 365 25.92 -2.36 11.48
C ILE A 365 25.31 -3.20 10.34
N GLU A 366 24.99 -4.46 10.64
CA GLU A 366 24.19 -5.29 9.74
C GLU A 366 22.78 -4.71 9.56
N LEU A 367 22.34 -4.56 8.31
CA LEU A 367 21.04 -4.01 7.94
C LEU A 367 19.90 -5.02 8.13
N THR A 368 19.80 -5.61 9.33
CA THR A 368 18.72 -6.52 9.71
C THR A 368 17.43 -5.76 10.05
N GLU A 369 16.29 -6.45 10.02
CA GLU A 369 14.99 -5.87 10.39
C GLU A 369 15.01 -5.21 11.77
N GLU A 370 15.62 -5.89 12.74
CA GLU A 370 15.71 -5.44 14.13
C GLU A 370 16.56 -4.17 14.26
N ASN A 371 17.75 -4.16 13.65
CA ASN A 371 18.65 -3.02 13.70
C ASN A 371 18.05 -1.78 13.04
N ILE A 372 17.34 -1.94 11.91
CA ILE A 372 16.72 -0.82 11.20
C ILE A 372 15.52 -0.27 11.99
N LYS A 373 14.67 -1.13 12.58
CA LYS A 373 13.52 -0.68 13.37
C LYS A 373 13.92 0.01 14.67
N ASN A 374 15.08 -0.29 15.24
CA ASN A 374 15.60 0.37 16.43
C ASN A 374 16.09 1.82 16.15
N ILE A 375 16.20 2.22 14.88
CA ILE A 375 16.57 3.59 14.52
C ILE A 375 15.39 4.53 14.81
N ASN A 376 15.65 5.53 15.66
CA ASN A 376 14.67 6.56 15.99
C ASN A 376 14.19 7.28 14.72
N GLY A 377 12.87 7.28 14.50
CA GLY A 377 12.23 7.86 13.32
C GLY A 377 11.82 6.85 12.25
N ILE A 378 12.08 5.55 12.44
CA ILE A 378 11.70 4.49 11.51
C ILE A 378 10.55 3.65 12.09
N GLY A 379 9.34 3.89 11.59
CA GLY A 379 8.17 3.04 11.87
C GLY A 379 7.98 1.94 10.82
N LYS A 380 6.96 1.09 10.99
CA LYS A 380 6.69 -0.06 10.11
C LYS A 380 6.62 0.32 8.61
N SER A 381 5.87 1.36 8.26
CA SER A 381 5.69 1.80 6.86
C SER A 381 6.94 2.42 6.23
N THR A 382 7.84 2.98 7.05
CA THR A 382 9.15 3.48 6.63
C THR A 382 10.11 2.33 6.45
N TYR A 383 10.12 1.38 7.39
CA TYR A 383 10.90 0.15 7.31
C TYR A 383 10.58 -0.64 6.04
N ASP A 384 9.29 -0.83 5.72
CA ASP A 384 8.89 -1.59 4.54
C ASP A 384 9.47 -0.98 3.25
N LYS A 385 9.56 0.35 3.15
CA LYS A 385 10.24 1.04 2.02
C LYS A 385 11.75 0.90 2.05
N ILE A 386 12.37 0.93 3.24
CA ILE A 386 13.81 0.70 3.38
C ILE A 386 14.15 -0.72 2.91
N ASN A 387 13.38 -1.71 3.35
CA ASN A 387 13.55 -3.09 2.93
C ASN A 387 13.33 -3.26 1.42
N GLU A 388 12.33 -2.57 0.84
CA GLU A 388 12.15 -2.50 -0.62
C GLU A 388 13.40 -1.95 -1.33
N ILE A 389 14.00 -0.86 -0.82
CA ILE A 389 15.23 -0.27 -1.39
C ILE A 389 16.43 -1.21 -1.22
N ILE A 390 16.56 -1.89 -0.08
CA ILE A 390 17.65 -2.86 0.15
C ILE A 390 17.53 -4.04 -0.82
N THR A 391 16.32 -4.53 -1.06
CA THR A 391 16.07 -5.71 -1.89
C THR A 391 16.05 -5.42 -3.38
N THR A 392 15.54 -4.25 -3.79
CA THR A 392 15.29 -3.91 -5.21
C THR A 392 16.16 -2.76 -5.73
N GLY A 393 16.91 -2.09 -4.87
CA GLY A 393 17.65 -0.87 -5.19
C GLY A 393 16.80 0.41 -5.25
N SER A 394 15.48 0.32 -5.08
CA SER A 394 14.56 1.45 -5.18
C SER A 394 13.26 1.25 -4.37
N CYS A 395 12.31 2.18 -4.45
CA CYS A 395 10.94 1.95 -3.98
C CYS A 395 9.90 2.54 -4.93
N ASN A 396 8.69 1.97 -4.93
CA ASN A 396 7.53 2.39 -5.73
C ASN A 396 7.39 3.90 -5.89
N LEU A 397 7.27 4.61 -4.76
CA LEU A 397 6.96 6.03 -4.77
C LEU A 397 8.09 6.80 -5.48
N TYR A 398 9.34 6.41 -5.25
CA TYR A 398 10.49 7.02 -5.91
C TYR A 398 10.52 6.76 -7.41
N GLU A 399 10.26 5.52 -7.85
CA GLU A 399 10.20 5.16 -9.28
C GLU A 399 9.14 5.97 -10.03
N LYS A 400 8.00 6.27 -9.39
CA LYS A 400 6.94 7.09 -9.98
C LYS A 400 7.34 8.56 -10.13
N ILE A 401 8.16 9.09 -9.22
CA ILE A 401 8.46 10.53 -9.19
C ILE A 401 9.81 10.90 -9.79
N LYS A 402 10.77 9.96 -9.87
CA LYS A 402 12.17 10.27 -10.19
C LYS A 402 12.37 10.90 -11.58
N ASN A 403 11.48 10.59 -12.53
CA ASN A 403 11.52 11.11 -13.90
C ASN A 403 10.53 12.27 -14.14
N ILE A 404 9.74 12.66 -13.14
CA ILE A 404 8.78 13.76 -13.28
C ILE A 404 9.54 15.08 -13.17
N GLN A 405 9.57 15.83 -14.28
CA GLN A 405 9.93 17.24 -14.23
C GLN A 405 8.73 18.04 -13.75
N ASP A 406 8.75 18.40 -12.48
CA ASP A 406 7.69 19.15 -11.83
C ASP A 406 8.10 20.63 -11.67
N PRO A 407 7.50 21.56 -12.44
CA PRO A 407 7.81 22.99 -12.30
C PRO A 407 7.55 23.53 -10.89
N ARG A 408 6.70 22.89 -10.09
CA ARG A 408 6.47 23.27 -8.70
C ARG A 408 7.75 23.20 -7.86
N LYS A 409 8.68 22.27 -8.17
CA LYS A 409 10.01 22.18 -7.51
C LYS A 409 10.79 23.49 -7.68
N LEU A 410 10.70 24.11 -8.85
CA LEU A 410 11.35 25.39 -9.15
C LEU A 410 10.64 26.54 -8.43
N PHE A 411 9.32 26.56 -8.49
CA PHE A 411 8.50 27.67 -7.98
C PHE A 411 8.49 27.80 -6.46
N ILE A 412 8.53 26.68 -5.71
CA ILE A 412 8.54 26.71 -4.24
C ILE A 412 9.83 27.30 -3.66
N ASN A 413 10.91 27.32 -4.44
CA ASN A 413 12.15 27.98 -4.05
C ASN A 413 12.09 29.51 -4.19
N ILE A 414 11.00 30.05 -4.74
CA ILE A 414 10.79 31.49 -4.88
C ILE A 414 10.19 32.03 -3.58
N HIS A 415 10.77 33.11 -3.05
CA HIS A 415 10.27 33.75 -1.86
C HIS A 415 8.78 34.12 -1.99
N GLY A 416 7.97 33.77 -0.99
CA GLY A 416 6.52 34.03 -0.96
C GLY A 416 5.67 33.03 -1.74
N ILE A 417 6.26 32.04 -2.43
CA ILE A 417 5.53 30.99 -3.16
C ILE A 417 5.61 29.67 -2.39
N GLY A 418 4.50 29.27 -1.78
CA GLY A 418 4.34 27.96 -1.16
C GLY A 418 3.69 26.92 -2.09
N PRO A 419 3.53 25.66 -1.62
CA PRO A 419 2.95 24.54 -2.39
C PRO A 419 1.64 24.87 -3.11
N LYS A 420 0.71 25.53 -2.41
CA LYS A 420 -0.60 25.91 -2.96
C LYS A 420 -0.46 26.85 -4.16
N LYS A 421 0.35 27.90 -4.03
CA LYS A 421 0.54 28.88 -5.10
C LYS A 421 1.34 28.31 -6.26
N ALA A 422 2.36 27.49 -5.99
CA ALA A 422 3.09 26.79 -7.04
C ALA A 422 2.19 25.88 -7.88
N ASN A 423 1.28 25.13 -7.23
CA ASN A 423 0.30 24.30 -7.93
C ASN A 423 -0.67 25.13 -8.79
N GLU A 424 -1.14 26.26 -8.27
CA GLU A 424 -1.98 27.20 -9.01
C GLU A 424 -1.29 27.73 -10.28
N LEU A 425 -0.04 28.18 -10.16
CA LEU A 425 0.75 28.70 -11.28
C LEU A 425 1.01 27.62 -12.35
N VAL A 426 1.27 26.38 -11.94
CA VAL A 426 1.42 25.26 -12.90
C VAL A 426 0.10 24.92 -13.60
N LYS A 427 -1.03 24.97 -12.88
CA LYS A 427 -2.37 24.78 -13.49
C LYS A 427 -2.72 25.88 -14.50
N MET A 428 -2.21 27.10 -14.29
CA MET A 428 -2.30 28.20 -15.26
C MET A 428 -1.37 28.01 -16.47
N GLY A 429 -0.54 26.96 -16.50
CA GLY A 429 0.33 26.60 -17.63
C GLY A 429 1.77 27.08 -17.51
N HIS A 430 2.15 27.76 -16.42
CA HIS A 430 3.53 28.24 -16.22
C HIS A 430 4.47 27.09 -15.84
N LYS A 431 5.64 27.05 -16.48
CA LYS A 431 6.65 26.00 -16.29
C LYS A 431 8.05 26.53 -15.95
N THR A 432 8.31 27.81 -16.18
CA THR A 432 9.64 28.42 -15.98
C THR A 432 9.59 29.70 -15.14
N ILE A 433 10.73 30.13 -14.58
CA ILE A 433 10.84 31.44 -13.90
C ILE A 433 10.52 32.58 -14.88
N GLN A 434 10.88 32.44 -16.15
CA GLN A 434 10.62 33.46 -17.16
C GLN A 434 9.12 33.62 -17.41
N ASP A 435 8.36 32.53 -17.40
CA ASP A 435 6.89 32.58 -17.51
C ASP A 435 6.30 33.42 -16.37
N LEU A 436 6.82 33.24 -15.14
CA LEU A 436 6.38 33.99 -13.97
C LEU A 436 6.77 35.47 -14.03
N LYS A 437 7.95 35.79 -14.58
CA LYS A 437 8.38 37.19 -14.81
C LYS A 437 7.47 37.93 -15.78
N ASN A 438 6.86 37.22 -16.72
CA ASN A 438 5.97 37.79 -17.73
C ASN A 438 4.53 38.00 -17.23
N ILE A 439 4.19 37.57 -16.01
CA ILE A 439 2.85 37.77 -15.43
C ILE A 439 2.66 39.25 -15.08
N THR A 440 1.80 39.94 -15.82
CA THR A 440 1.47 41.35 -15.59
C THR A 440 0.25 41.57 -14.70
N ASP A 441 -0.65 40.59 -14.59
CA ASP A 441 -1.88 40.70 -13.78
C ASP A 441 -1.59 40.74 -12.27
N GLU A 442 -1.89 41.86 -11.62
CA GLU A 442 -1.66 42.10 -10.20
C GLU A 442 -2.46 41.15 -9.29
N ASN A 443 -3.57 40.58 -9.76
CA ASN A 443 -4.34 39.61 -8.98
C ASN A 443 -3.69 38.23 -8.94
N THR A 444 -2.84 37.90 -9.91
CA THR A 444 -2.19 36.60 -10.00
C THR A 444 -0.99 36.48 -9.05
N LEU A 445 -0.22 37.54 -8.81
CA LEU A 445 0.96 37.50 -7.94
C LEU A 445 0.97 38.67 -6.96
N THR A 446 1.18 38.38 -5.68
CA THR A 446 1.34 39.43 -4.66
C THR A 446 2.66 40.19 -4.86
N THR A 447 2.76 41.41 -4.32
CA THR A 447 3.99 42.21 -4.38
C THR A 447 5.21 41.45 -3.85
N SER A 448 5.06 40.75 -2.73
CA SER A 448 6.11 39.90 -2.15
C SER A 448 6.57 38.79 -3.10
N GLN A 449 5.63 38.12 -3.79
CA GLN A 449 5.95 37.07 -4.76
C GLN A 449 6.65 37.63 -5.99
N ARG A 450 6.22 38.80 -6.48
CA ARG A 450 6.86 39.50 -7.61
C ARG A 450 8.31 39.87 -7.30
N ILE A 451 8.58 40.38 -6.10
CA ILE A 451 9.95 40.64 -5.64
C ILE A 451 10.74 39.33 -5.57
N GLY A 452 10.15 38.26 -5.01
CA GLY A 452 10.77 36.93 -4.97
C GLY A 452 11.18 36.42 -6.35
N ILE A 453 10.32 36.61 -7.37
CA ILE A 453 10.59 36.23 -8.77
C ILE A 453 11.69 37.12 -9.38
N LYS A 454 11.62 38.43 -9.14
CA LYS A 454 12.56 39.42 -9.68
C LYS A 454 14.00 39.15 -9.21
N TYR A 455 14.18 38.84 -7.93
CA TYR A 455 15.49 38.60 -7.30
C TYR A 455 15.79 37.12 -7.08
N TYR A 456 15.11 36.20 -7.77
CA TYR A 456 15.26 34.76 -7.56
C TYR A 456 16.72 34.29 -7.64
N GLU A 457 17.46 34.71 -8.67
CA GLU A 457 18.87 34.32 -8.86
C GLU A 457 19.80 34.97 -7.82
N ASP A 458 19.49 36.17 -7.33
CA ASP A 458 20.28 36.87 -6.33
C ASP A 458 20.10 36.24 -4.94
N ILE A 459 18.85 35.95 -4.56
CA ILE A 459 18.47 35.37 -3.26
C ILE A 459 18.94 33.92 -3.13
N LYS A 460 19.02 33.20 -4.26
CA LYS A 460 19.51 31.82 -4.29
C LYS A 460 21.00 31.70 -3.94
N GLN A 461 21.78 32.76 -4.13
CA GLN A 461 23.20 32.77 -3.82
C GLN A 461 23.43 32.95 -2.33
N GLU A 462 24.28 32.11 -1.74
CA GLU A 462 24.75 32.34 -0.37
C GLU A 462 25.56 33.64 -0.28
N ILE A 463 25.53 34.25 0.90
CA ILE A 463 26.20 35.50 1.23
C ILE A 463 27.47 35.17 2.01
N PRO A 464 28.67 35.43 1.47
CA PRO A 464 29.92 35.22 2.20
C PRO A 464 29.97 36.07 3.46
N ARG A 465 30.53 35.53 4.55
CA ARG A 465 30.67 36.22 5.84
C ARG A 465 31.34 37.60 5.70
N GLY A 466 32.35 37.71 4.84
CA GLY A 466 33.04 38.98 4.56
C GLY A 466 32.14 40.03 3.89
N GLU A 467 31.13 39.62 3.12
CA GLU A 467 30.12 40.53 2.58
C GLU A 467 29.18 41.01 3.69
N ILE A 468 28.68 40.11 4.54
CA ILE A 468 27.81 40.45 5.69
C ILE A 468 28.50 41.44 6.64
N LYS A 469 29.81 41.31 6.85
CA LYS A 469 30.59 42.28 7.63
C LYS A 469 30.48 43.70 7.06
N LYS A 470 30.51 43.87 5.74
CA LYS A 470 30.32 45.17 5.08
C LYS A 470 28.91 45.71 5.29
N HIS A 471 27.90 44.83 5.24
CA HIS A 471 26.52 45.20 5.57
C HIS A 471 26.41 45.65 7.03
N GLU A 472 27.01 44.91 7.96
CA GLU A 472 27.06 45.23 9.39
C GLU A 472 27.68 46.60 9.66
N GLU A 473 28.83 46.90 9.03
CA GLU A 473 29.51 48.20 9.16
C GLU A 473 28.62 49.36 8.70
N LEU A 474 27.99 49.25 7.52
CA LEU A 474 27.07 50.26 6.99
C LEU A 474 25.83 50.43 7.89
N LEU A 475 25.23 49.33 8.34
CA LEU A 475 24.06 49.33 9.19
C LEU A 475 24.35 49.99 10.54
N LYS A 476 25.46 49.61 11.20
CA LYS A 476 25.90 50.22 12.47
C LYS A 476 26.22 51.69 12.31
N TYR A 477 26.93 52.07 11.24
CA TYR A 477 27.22 53.47 10.94
C TYR A 477 25.93 54.28 10.76
N THR A 478 24.97 53.75 10.02
CA THR A 478 23.68 54.42 9.76
C THR A 478 22.86 54.55 11.04
N LEU A 479 22.81 53.50 11.88
CA LEU A 479 22.08 53.53 13.14
C LEU A 479 22.68 54.57 14.10
N ASN A 480 24.01 54.60 14.23
CA ASN A 480 24.71 55.52 15.12
C ASN A 480 24.44 57.00 14.79
N LYS A 481 24.18 57.32 13.50
CA LYS A 481 23.79 58.68 13.08
C LYS A 481 22.35 59.04 13.45
N ILE A 482 21.49 58.07 13.74
CA ILE A 482 20.08 58.26 14.08
C ILE A 482 19.87 58.24 15.59
N ASP A 483 20.50 57.28 16.26
CA ASP A 483 20.41 57.07 17.71
C ASP A 483 21.70 56.41 18.20
N LYS A 484 22.43 57.12 19.07
CA LYS A 484 23.71 56.64 19.62
C LYS A 484 23.53 55.59 20.72
N ASN A 485 22.34 55.53 21.33
CA ASN A 485 22.03 54.61 22.41
C ASN A 485 21.40 53.30 21.89
N ALA A 486 21.00 53.29 20.61
CA ALA A 486 20.50 52.09 19.96
C ALA A 486 21.66 51.16 19.58
N GLU A 487 21.42 49.86 19.69
CA GLU A 487 22.37 48.82 19.35
C GLU A 487 21.84 47.94 18.23
N LEU A 488 22.77 47.38 17.45
CA LEU A 488 22.45 46.49 16.35
C LEU A 488 23.33 45.25 16.41
N THR A 489 22.70 44.10 16.27
CA THR A 489 23.36 42.80 16.22
C THR A 489 22.90 42.05 14.98
N ILE A 490 23.85 41.59 14.16
CA ILE A 490 23.52 40.62 13.11
C ILE A 490 23.42 39.24 13.76
N ALA A 491 22.25 38.63 13.69
CA ALA A 491 21.92 37.36 14.32
C ALA A 491 22.05 36.19 13.31
N GLY A 492 21.13 35.24 13.34
CA GLY A 492 21.04 34.17 12.37
C GLY A 492 22.30 33.33 12.24
N SER A 493 22.52 32.79 11.05
CA SER A 493 23.69 31.95 10.74
C SER A 493 25.03 32.68 10.90
N TYR A 494 25.05 34.00 10.69
CA TYR A 494 26.24 34.83 10.91
C TYR A 494 26.69 34.79 12.37
N ARG A 495 25.76 34.96 13.33
CA ARG A 495 26.08 34.86 14.77
C ARG A 495 26.45 33.44 15.21
N ARG A 496 26.00 32.42 14.48
CA ARG A 496 26.42 31.02 14.68
C ARG A 496 27.76 30.66 14.01
N ASN A 497 28.54 31.66 13.58
CA ASN A 497 29.85 31.51 12.93
C ASN A 497 29.85 30.66 11.66
N LYS A 498 28.79 30.72 10.86
CA LYS A 498 28.83 30.15 9.50
C LYS A 498 29.69 31.04 8.57
N GLU A 499 30.40 30.40 7.65
CA GLU A 499 31.19 31.05 6.59
C GLU A 499 30.31 31.72 5.54
N THR A 500 29.09 31.22 5.38
CA THR A 500 28.08 31.73 4.47
C THR A 500 26.70 31.77 5.15
N SER A 501 25.85 32.69 4.69
CA SER A 501 24.46 32.85 5.17
C SER A 501 23.48 32.91 4.01
N GLY A 502 22.22 32.52 4.22
CA GLY A 502 21.17 32.68 3.21
C GLY A 502 20.63 34.12 3.13
N ASP A 503 20.59 34.81 4.26
CA ASP A 503 20.07 36.16 4.43
C ASP A 503 20.78 36.90 5.57
N ILE A 504 20.40 38.17 5.77
CA ILE A 504 20.96 39.04 6.79
C ILE A 504 19.89 39.31 7.85
N ASP A 505 20.03 38.68 9.01
CA ASP A 505 19.14 38.85 10.16
C ASP A 505 19.67 39.95 11.08
N VAL A 506 18.96 41.07 11.16
CA VAL A 506 19.34 42.25 11.95
C VAL A 506 18.39 42.41 13.13
N LEU A 507 18.95 42.37 14.34
CA LEU A 507 18.23 42.75 15.54
C LEU A 507 18.62 44.17 15.96
N LEU A 508 17.64 45.08 15.97
CA LEU A 508 17.79 46.47 16.41
C LEU A 508 17.20 46.60 17.81
N LYS A 509 18.06 46.88 18.79
CA LYS A 509 17.68 47.16 20.18
C LYS A 509 17.62 48.67 20.40
N ALA A 510 16.44 49.19 20.74
CA ALA A 510 16.24 50.59 21.10
C ALA A 510 15.09 50.72 22.10
N GLU A 511 15.08 51.82 22.87
CA GLU A 511 14.00 52.09 23.85
C GLU A 511 12.66 52.40 23.16
N ASP A 512 12.71 53.12 22.04
CA ASP A 512 11.54 53.58 21.31
C ASP A 512 11.50 53.10 19.86
N ASN A 513 10.29 52.79 19.40
CA ASN A 513 10.05 52.26 18.06
C ASN A 513 10.26 53.30 16.95
N SER A 514 10.24 54.61 17.26
CA SER A 514 10.54 55.64 16.27
C SER A 514 11.97 55.55 15.75
N THR A 515 12.92 55.05 16.53
CA THR A 515 14.29 54.80 16.07
C THR A 515 14.31 53.74 14.97
N TYR A 516 13.56 52.65 15.11
CA TYR A 516 13.41 51.64 14.07
C TYR A 516 12.79 52.24 12.79
N ASP A 517 11.70 52.99 12.91
CA ASP A 517 11.03 53.59 11.74
C ASP A 517 11.93 54.58 10.99
N ARG A 518 12.63 55.47 11.72
CA ARG A 518 13.63 56.39 11.15
C ARG A 518 14.79 55.64 10.49
N PHE A 519 15.24 54.54 11.10
CA PHE A 519 16.30 53.69 10.55
C PHE A 519 15.91 53.07 9.22
N ILE A 520 14.74 52.43 9.12
CA ILE A 520 14.24 51.86 7.86
C ILE A 520 14.11 52.96 6.79
N LYS A 521 13.50 54.10 7.12
CA LYS A 521 13.37 55.25 6.19
C LYS A 521 14.72 55.77 5.71
N ARG A 522 15.72 55.86 6.60
CA ARG A 522 17.06 56.30 6.23
C ARG A 522 17.75 55.30 5.31
N LEU A 523 17.64 54.01 5.58
CA LEU A 523 18.22 52.96 4.74
C LEU A 523 17.60 52.93 3.33
N LYS A 524 16.30 53.23 3.20
CA LYS A 524 15.64 53.44 1.90
C LYS A 524 16.14 54.69 1.19
N TYR A 525 16.28 55.80 1.91
CA TYR A 525 16.76 57.07 1.36
C TYR A 525 18.17 56.94 0.76
N ILE A 526 19.07 56.19 1.42
CA ILE A 526 20.42 55.92 0.89
C ILE A 526 20.45 54.79 -0.16
N VAL A 527 19.28 54.30 -0.59
CA VAL A 527 19.11 53.23 -1.59
C VAL A 527 19.82 51.93 -1.19
N TYR A 528 19.94 51.68 0.12
CA TYR A 528 20.43 50.42 0.63
C TYR A 528 19.32 49.37 0.67
N LEU A 529 18.14 49.74 1.20
CA LEU A 529 16.92 48.96 1.06
C LEU A 529 16.25 49.31 -0.26
N ILE A 530 16.18 48.35 -1.18
CA ILE A 530 15.76 48.57 -2.56
C ILE A 530 14.36 48.04 -2.87
N GLU A 531 13.84 47.11 -2.07
CA GLU A 531 12.49 46.56 -2.23
C GLU A 531 11.88 46.19 -0.88
N ASP A 532 10.59 46.47 -0.74
CA ASP A 532 9.82 46.15 0.47
C ASP A 532 9.00 44.89 0.26
N ILE A 533 9.38 43.81 0.95
CA ILE A 533 8.58 42.58 0.98
C ILE A 533 7.46 42.72 2.01
N ALA A 534 7.80 43.22 3.20
CA ALA A 534 6.85 43.54 4.26
C ALA A 534 7.43 44.61 5.18
N TYR A 535 6.63 45.61 5.55
CA TYR A 535 7.04 46.67 6.47
C TYR A 535 6.00 46.81 7.59
N GLY A 536 6.28 46.17 8.73
CA GLY A 536 5.45 46.22 9.93
C GLY A 536 6.05 47.09 11.04
N ARG A 537 5.30 47.24 12.13
CA ARG A 537 5.67 48.08 13.27
C ARG A 537 6.92 47.63 13.99
N LYS A 538 7.17 46.32 14.12
CA LYS A 538 8.34 45.73 14.80
C LYS A 538 9.27 44.94 13.87
N LYS A 539 8.86 44.65 12.63
CA LYS A 539 9.64 43.81 11.71
C LYS A 539 9.54 44.33 10.27
N TYR A 540 10.68 44.39 9.62
CA TYR A 540 10.86 44.69 8.21
C TYR A 540 11.47 43.49 7.51
N ASN A 541 10.92 43.11 6.35
CA ASN A 541 11.51 42.15 5.44
C ASN A 541 11.67 42.86 4.09
N GLY A 542 12.85 42.77 3.49
CA GLY A 542 13.09 43.38 2.18
C GLY A 542 14.29 42.82 1.45
N ILE A 543 14.69 43.55 0.41
CA ILE A 543 15.94 43.34 -0.32
C ILE A 543 16.87 44.51 -0.03
N SER A 544 18.08 44.19 0.38
CA SER A 544 19.18 45.13 0.58
C SER A 544 20.24 44.96 -0.50
N ARG A 545 21.09 45.97 -0.68
CA ARG A 545 22.22 45.88 -1.60
C ARG A 545 23.33 46.85 -1.20
N ILE A 546 24.58 46.40 -1.30
CA ILE A 546 25.75 47.28 -1.24
C ILE A 546 26.13 47.73 -2.65
N GLY A 547 26.13 49.05 -2.87
CA GLY A 547 26.46 49.65 -4.17
C GLY A 547 25.36 49.50 -5.22
N ARG A 548 25.43 50.30 -6.29
CA ARG A 548 24.38 50.33 -7.33
C ARG A 548 24.31 49.06 -8.19
N ASN A 549 25.41 48.32 -8.28
CA ASN A 549 25.53 47.09 -9.08
C ASN A 549 25.79 45.84 -8.22
N GLY A 550 25.57 45.93 -6.90
CA GLY A 550 25.68 44.78 -6.01
C GLY A 550 24.56 43.75 -6.21
N ILE A 551 24.71 42.60 -5.58
CA ILE A 551 23.69 41.53 -5.58
C ILE A 551 22.59 41.90 -4.57
N GLY A 552 21.32 41.69 -4.93
CA GLY A 552 20.20 41.88 -4.01
C GLY A 552 20.18 40.81 -2.91
N ARG A 553 20.39 41.20 -1.66
CA ARG A 553 20.41 40.29 -0.50
C ARG A 553 19.15 40.43 0.33
N ARG A 554 18.53 39.29 0.68
CA ARG A 554 17.43 39.29 1.65
C ARG A 554 17.92 39.82 2.99
N ILE A 555 17.14 40.72 3.57
CA ILE A 555 17.39 41.29 4.89
C ILE A 555 16.11 41.28 5.71
N ASP A 556 16.24 40.88 6.96
CA ASP A 556 15.19 40.92 7.96
C ASP A 556 15.66 41.81 9.10
N ILE A 557 14.91 42.87 9.41
CA ILE A 557 15.23 43.81 10.49
C ILE A 557 14.12 43.74 11.52
N MET A 558 14.45 43.31 12.74
CA MET A 558 13.50 43.22 13.84
C MET A 558 13.88 44.21 14.95
N TYR A 559 12.90 44.98 15.38
CA TYR A 559 12.99 45.88 16.53
C TYR A 559 12.65 45.14 17.82
N THR A 560 13.44 45.39 18.86
CA THR A 560 13.21 44.88 20.20
C THR A 560 13.54 45.93 21.26
N LYS A 561 12.80 45.91 22.37
CA LYS A 561 13.13 46.70 23.55
C LYS A 561 14.27 46.06 24.33
N PRO A 562 15.05 46.82 25.13
CA PRO A 562 16.13 46.23 25.93
C PRO A 562 15.67 45.10 26.86
N SER A 563 14.47 45.18 27.42
CA SER A 563 13.88 44.12 28.26
C SER A 563 13.46 42.86 27.50
N GLU A 564 13.15 42.99 26.20
CA GLU A 564 12.78 41.88 25.30
C GLU A 564 14.03 41.26 24.65
N TYR A 565 15.16 41.97 24.64
CA TYR A 565 16.36 41.63 23.86
C TYR A 565 16.89 40.21 24.12
N PRO A 566 17.03 39.71 25.36
CA PRO A 566 17.54 38.35 25.60
C PRO A 566 16.74 37.26 24.88
N PHE A 567 15.42 37.42 24.85
CA PHE A 567 14.52 36.48 24.18
C PHE A 567 14.59 36.64 22.66
N ALA A 568 14.65 37.90 22.20
CA ALA A 568 14.72 38.23 20.79
C ALA A 568 16.02 37.74 20.16
N ILE A 569 17.18 37.97 20.79
CA ILE A 569 18.48 37.53 20.26
C ILE A 569 18.61 36.01 20.31
N LEU A 570 18.08 35.34 21.34
CA LEU A 570 18.00 33.87 21.39
C LEU A 570 17.19 33.32 20.21
N TYR A 571 15.99 33.87 20.00
CA TYR A 571 15.10 33.49 18.90
C TYR A 571 15.74 33.74 17.53
N PHE A 572 16.27 34.94 17.30
CA PHE A 572 16.81 35.36 16.01
C PHE A 572 18.18 34.76 15.71
N THR A 573 18.91 34.27 16.72
CA THR A 573 20.14 33.48 16.52
C THR A 573 19.83 32.10 15.97
N GLY A 574 18.72 31.46 16.38
CA GLY A 574 18.37 30.11 15.94
C GLY A 574 19.42 29.05 16.32
N SER A 575 19.54 27.93 15.59
CA SER A 575 18.78 27.54 14.38
C SER A 575 17.27 27.37 14.62
N ASP A 576 16.47 27.25 13.55
CA ASP A 576 15.03 26.95 13.67
C ASP A 576 14.78 25.62 14.42
N ASP A 577 15.62 24.61 14.18
CA ASP A 577 15.53 23.33 14.88
C ASP A 577 15.93 23.44 16.35
N PHE A 578 17.00 24.19 16.65
CA PHE A 578 17.36 24.53 18.04
C PHE A 578 16.21 25.23 18.76
N ASN A 579 15.59 26.22 18.13
CA ASN A 579 14.44 26.94 18.69
C ASN A 579 13.26 26.01 18.96
N LYS A 580 12.92 25.10 18.04
CA LYS A 580 11.85 24.11 18.24
C LYS A 580 12.16 23.17 19.40
N MET A 581 13.39 22.66 19.47
CA MET A 581 13.83 21.76 20.55
C MET A 581 13.77 22.47 21.91
N MET A 582 14.30 23.69 21.98
CA MET A 582 14.28 24.49 23.21
C MET A 582 12.86 24.81 23.65
N ARG A 583 11.99 25.25 22.72
CA ARG A 583 10.56 25.50 23.00
C ARG A 583 9.86 24.24 23.50
N LYS A 584 10.12 23.08 22.89
CA LYS A 584 9.56 21.81 23.34
C LYS A 584 9.99 21.47 24.76
N SER A 585 11.28 21.59 25.07
CA SER A 585 11.80 21.35 26.42
C SER A 585 11.21 22.30 27.47
N ILE A 586 11.01 23.57 27.11
CA ILE A 586 10.39 24.57 27.98
C ILE A 586 8.90 24.26 28.22
N LEU A 587 8.18 23.80 27.18
CA LEU A 587 6.80 23.33 27.30
C LEU A 587 6.67 22.13 28.25
N GLU A 588 7.60 21.18 28.19
CA GLU A 588 7.65 20.04 29.11
C GLU A 588 7.89 20.48 30.58
N LYS A 589 8.46 21.67 30.80
CA LYS A 589 8.63 22.30 32.12
C LYS A 589 7.45 23.20 32.51
N GLY A 590 6.32 23.15 31.80
CA GLY A 590 5.12 23.92 32.12
C GLY A 590 5.24 25.42 31.76
N MET A 591 6.14 25.81 30.87
CA MET A 591 6.36 27.20 30.46
C MET A 591 6.28 27.35 28.94
N THR A 592 6.21 28.58 28.44
CA THR A 592 6.32 28.87 27.01
C THR A 592 7.18 30.08 26.75
N ILE A 593 8.02 30.03 25.72
CA ILE A 593 8.93 31.11 25.36
C ILE A 593 8.63 31.60 23.93
N ASN A 594 8.64 32.91 23.76
CA ASN A 594 8.64 33.54 22.44
C ASN A 594 9.77 34.58 22.37
N GLU A 595 9.84 35.32 21.27
CA GLU A 595 10.86 36.34 21.03
C GLU A 595 10.75 37.58 21.94
N TYR A 596 9.73 37.66 22.80
CA TYR A 596 9.51 38.82 23.68
C TYR A 596 9.66 38.47 25.17
N SER A 597 9.33 37.24 25.57
CA SER A 597 9.24 36.87 26.99
C SER A 597 9.18 35.36 27.19
N LEU A 598 9.57 34.92 28.39
CA LEU A 598 9.21 33.63 28.97
C LEU A 598 7.91 33.78 29.79
N LYS A 599 6.98 32.86 29.61
CA LYS A 599 5.65 32.89 30.21
C LYS A 599 5.33 31.57 30.89
N ASP A 600 4.46 31.64 31.89
CA ASP A 600 3.85 30.46 32.49
C ASP A 600 2.93 29.74 31.47
N GLY A 601 2.96 28.42 31.49
CA GLY A 601 2.29 27.58 30.50
C GLY A 601 0.77 27.60 30.62
N GLU A 602 0.23 27.81 31.81
CA GLU A 602 -1.22 27.82 32.06
C GLU A 602 -1.78 29.22 32.01
N THR A 603 -1.26 30.12 32.84
CA THR A 603 -1.76 31.50 33.00
C THR A 603 -1.40 32.41 31.84
N LYS A 604 -0.40 32.02 31.02
CA LYS A 604 0.18 32.81 29.91
C LYS A 604 0.76 34.17 30.35
N GLN A 605 0.95 34.38 31.65
CA GLN A 605 1.55 35.58 32.19
C GLN A 605 3.08 35.53 32.08
N PRO A 606 3.77 36.66 31.84
CA PRO A 606 5.22 36.72 31.89
C PRO A 606 5.76 36.25 33.25
N ILE A 607 6.83 35.46 33.22
CA ILE A 607 7.52 35.04 34.44
C ILE A 607 8.06 36.29 35.14
N ASN A 608 7.83 36.38 36.46
CA ASN A 608 8.34 37.45 37.30
C ASN A 608 9.85 37.25 37.58
N HIS A 609 10.67 37.44 36.55
CA HIS A 609 12.13 37.37 36.63
C HIS A 609 12.72 38.37 35.62
N VAL A 610 13.79 39.07 36.01
CA VAL A 610 14.49 40.02 35.12
C VAL A 610 15.55 39.26 34.33
N PHE A 611 15.43 39.29 33.00
CA PHE A 611 16.42 38.71 32.10
C PHE A 611 17.18 39.86 31.44
N ARG A 612 18.52 39.87 31.59
CA ARG A 612 19.40 40.91 31.05
C ARG A 612 20.19 40.40 29.85
N GLU A 613 20.54 39.13 29.86
CA GLU A 613 21.28 38.46 28.78
C GLU A 613 20.71 37.07 28.47
N GLU A 614 21.09 36.50 27.32
CA GLU A 614 20.63 35.15 26.94
C GLU A 614 20.91 34.11 28.02
N LYS A 615 22.06 34.21 28.68
CA LYS A 615 22.51 33.24 29.69
C LYS A 615 21.55 33.15 30.88
N ASP A 616 20.88 34.25 31.23
CA ASP A 616 19.87 34.27 32.29
C ASP A 616 18.70 33.32 32.01
N ILE A 617 18.33 33.17 30.73
CA ILE A 617 17.26 32.26 30.30
C ILE A 617 17.66 30.82 30.58
N PHE A 618 18.89 30.44 30.23
CA PHE A 618 19.41 29.08 30.45
C PHE A 618 19.57 28.78 31.94
N ASN A 619 20.10 29.74 32.71
CA ASN A 619 20.23 29.64 34.16
C ASN A 619 18.87 29.44 34.84
N TYR A 620 17.87 30.24 34.48
CA TYR A 620 16.51 30.13 35.02
C TYR A 620 15.89 28.76 34.72
N LEU A 621 16.08 28.27 33.49
CA LEU A 621 15.61 26.97 33.05
C LEU A 621 16.44 25.80 33.60
N LYS A 622 17.54 26.06 34.31
CA LYS A 622 18.49 25.06 34.83
C LYS A 622 19.00 24.13 33.72
N ILE A 623 19.41 24.73 32.61
CA ILE A 623 20.05 24.03 31.48
C ILE A 623 21.41 24.67 31.22
N GLU A 624 22.37 23.87 30.74
CA GLU A 624 23.69 24.37 30.37
C GLU A 624 23.56 25.40 29.23
N TYR A 625 24.32 26.50 29.33
CA TYR A 625 24.34 27.52 28.29
C TYR A 625 24.97 26.96 27.01
N ILE A 626 24.25 27.09 25.89
CA ILE A 626 24.72 26.62 24.59
C ILE A 626 25.16 27.84 23.79
N GLU A 627 26.44 27.87 23.44
CA GLU A 627 27.02 28.96 22.67
C GLU A 627 26.39 29.05 21.27
N PRO A 628 26.29 30.24 20.65
CA PRO A 628 25.66 30.42 19.34
C PRO A 628 26.17 29.44 18.25
N TRP A 629 27.47 29.16 18.20
CA TRP A 629 28.07 28.25 17.21
C TRP A 629 27.78 26.77 17.47
N GLN A 630 27.25 26.41 18.65
CA GLN A 630 26.83 25.05 19.00
C GLN A 630 25.34 24.78 18.69
N ARG A 631 24.57 25.82 18.29
CA ARG A 631 23.13 25.74 18.01
C ARG A 631 22.86 25.32 16.56
N LEU A 632 23.18 24.06 16.24
CA LEU A 632 23.13 23.52 14.87
C LEU A 632 21.73 23.54 14.25
#